data_AF-A0A8X6NBP0-F1
#
_entry.id   AF-A0A8X6NBP0-F1
#
_cell.length_a   1.000
_cell.length_b   1.000
_cell.length_c   1.000
_cell.angle_alpha   90.00
_cell.angle_beta   90.00
_cell.angle_gamma   90.00
#
_symmetry.space_group_name_H-M   'P 1'
#
loop_
_entity.id
_entity.type
_entity.pdbx_description
1 polymer ?
#
loop_
_entity_poly.entity_id
_entity_poly.type
_entity_poly.pdbx_seq_one_letter_code
_entity_poly.pdbx_strand_id
1 'polypeptide(L)'
;MQYPCIFVLSTCVLLRRYGAILLQFNEDLSEIDVVRIPEIYEELVAAFNSIEKKIQLLKDTLSVPLFMMLISGFLNFYASISNYYLPEFAPHLVLEAVCNALTGVVIITSLTLCSSKVPENMLKIKKTFGELIEKYQLMKNSEKEIYFLERLEKRDVIYLTAWDIIYFKKTFLLSAFGAVFTYGLIIVHLR
;
A
#
# COMPACT_ATOMS: atom_id res chain seq x y z
N MET A 1 -5.39 -17.19 -13.94
CA MET A 1 -4.98 -17.68 -12.60
C MET A 1 -6.14 -18.48 -12.03
N GLN A 2 -5.94 -19.73 -11.59
CA GLN A 2 -7.05 -20.58 -11.13
C GLN A 2 -7.75 -20.06 -9.86
N TYR A 3 -7.07 -19.24 -9.02
CA TYR A 3 -7.67 -18.65 -7.81
C TYR A 3 -7.11 -17.24 -7.50
N PRO A 4 -7.50 -16.20 -8.25
CA PRO A 4 -6.93 -14.85 -8.10
C PRO A 4 -7.15 -14.27 -6.69
N CYS A 5 -8.28 -14.59 -6.05
CA CYS A 5 -8.58 -14.14 -4.69
C CYS A 5 -7.60 -14.67 -3.64
N ILE A 6 -7.10 -15.91 -3.78
CA ILE A 6 -6.17 -16.49 -2.80
C ILE A 6 -4.82 -15.76 -2.86
N PHE A 7 -4.33 -15.46 -4.06
CA PHE A 7 -3.10 -14.70 -4.25
C PHE A 7 -3.23 -13.27 -3.73
N VAL A 8 -4.37 -12.62 -3.99
CA VAL A 8 -4.65 -11.27 -3.48
C VAL A 8 -4.73 -11.26 -1.97
N LEU A 9 -5.44 -12.21 -1.35
CA LEU A 9 -5.52 -12.34 0.10
C LEU A 9 -4.14 -12.60 0.73
N SER A 10 -3.36 -13.52 0.17
CA SER A 10 -2.00 -13.81 0.63
C SER A 10 -1.12 -12.56 0.60
N THR A 11 -1.17 -11.80 -0.51
CA THR A 11 -0.43 -10.55 -0.69
C THR A 11 -0.90 -9.49 0.31
N CYS A 12 -2.21 -9.34 0.49
CA CYS A 12 -2.81 -8.44 1.47
C CYS A 12 -2.39 -8.77 2.92
N VAL A 13 -2.32 -10.05 3.28
CA VAL A 13 -1.83 -10.48 4.61
C VAL A 13 -0.37 -10.10 4.79
N LEU A 14 0.46 -10.33 3.77
CA LEU A 14 1.88 -10.00 3.81
C LEU A 14 2.09 -8.49 3.94
N LEU A 15 1.39 -7.68 3.14
CA LEU A 15 1.40 -6.22 3.23
C LEU A 15 0.92 -5.70 4.59
N ARG A 16 -0.14 -6.31 5.13
CA ARG A 16 -0.65 -5.97 6.47
C ARG A 16 0.37 -6.28 7.55
N ARG A 17 1.11 -7.38 7.44
CA ARG A 17 2.17 -7.75 8.38
C ARG A 17 3.30 -6.73 8.38
N TYR A 18 3.79 -6.32 7.21
CA TYR A 18 4.81 -5.26 7.11
C TYR A 18 4.29 -3.90 7.59
N GLY A 19 3.03 -3.58 7.30
CA GLY A 19 2.36 -2.40 7.85
C GLY A 19 2.30 -2.42 9.38
N ALA A 20 2.02 -3.58 9.99
CA ALA A 20 2.01 -3.73 11.44
C ALA A 20 3.40 -3.57 12.06
N ILE A 21 4.46 -4.12 11.43
CA ILE A 21 5.85 -3.94 11.87
C ILE A 21 6.23 -2.45 11.88
N LEU A 22 5.86 -1.71 10.83
CA LEU A 22 6.09 -0.27 10.77
C LEU A 22 5.32 0.51 11.84
N LEU A 23 4.08 0.09 12.11
CA LEU A 23 3.24 0.74 13.11
C LEU A 23 3.79 0.50 14.52
N GLN A 24 4.21 -0.73 14.82
CA GLN A 24 4.88 -1.06 16.08
C GLN A 24 6.17 -0.27 16.26
N PHE A 25 7.01 -0.19 15.22
CA PHE A 25 8.21 0.66 15.26
C PHE A 25 7.89 2.14 15.53
N ASN A 26 6.78 2.64 14.99
CA ASN A 26 6.33 4.00 15.24
C ASN A 26 5.87 4.20 16.70
N GLU A 27 5.15 3.23 17.26
CA GLU A 27 4.73 3.23 18.67
C GLU A 27 5.95 3.22 19.58
N ASP A 28 6.89 2.28 19.34
CA ASP A 28 8.15 2.17 20.07
C ASP A 28 8.93 3.50 20.02
N LEU A 29 9.05 4.12 18.83
CA LEU A 29 9.73 5.41 18.63
C LEU A 29 9.04 6.55 19.42
N SER A 30 7.71 6.55 19.48
CA SER A 30 6.95 7.58 20.19
C SER A 30 7.07 7.52 21.72
N GLU A 31 7.39 6.34 22.25
CA GLU A 31 7.61 6.09 23.68
C GLU A 31 9.05 6.37 24.14
N ILE A 32 9.99 6.59 23.21
CA ILE A 32 11.38 6.89 23.54
C ILE A 32 11.48 8.23 24.28
N ASP A 33 11.99 8.18 25.50
CA ASP A 33 12.37 9.37 26.24
C ASP A 33 13.61 10.01 25.62
N VAL A 34 13.59 11.34 25.49
CA VAL A 34 14.61 12.15 24.83
C VAL A 34 16.00 11.93 25.46
N VAL A 35 16.02 11.61 26.75
CA VAL A 35 17.23 11.33 27.54
C VAL A 35 17.93 10.01 27.12
N ARG A 36 17.19 9.03 26.58
CA ARG A 36 17.74 7.70 26.22
C ARG A 36 18.23 7.59 24.77
N ILE A 37 17.98 8.61 23.95
CA ILE A 37 18.40 8.65 22.55
C ILE A 37 19.92 8.42 22.36
N PRO A 38 20.83 9.00 23.18
CA PRO A 38 22.27 8.77 23.04
C PRO A 38 22.70 7.32 23.26
N GLU A 39 21.90 6.52 23.97
CA GLU A 39 22.23 5.12 24.28
C GLU A 39 21.65 4.16 23.24
N ILE A 40 20.49 4.47 22.67
CA ILE A 40 19.72 3.58 21.78
C ILE A 40 19.93 3.95 20.30
N TYR A 41 20.70 5.00 19.99
CA TYR A 41 20.79 5.53 18.62
C TYR A 41 21.28 4.50 17.58
N GLU A 42 22.33 3.71 17.88
CA GLU A 42 22.87 2.73 16.92
C GLU A 42 21.84 1.66 16.61
N GLU A 43 21.13 1.21 17.65
CA GLU A 43 20.07 0.22 17.54
C GLU A 43 18.90 0.76 16.71
N LEU A 44 18.49 2.02 16.95
CA LEU A 44 17.40 2.67 16.22
C LEU A 44 17.72 2.82 14.72
N VAL A 45 18.93 3.29 14.41
CA VAL A 45 19.40 3.44 13.02
C VAL A 45 19.51 2.07 12.34
N ALA A 46 20.05 1.07 13.02
CA ALA A 46 20.17 -0.29 12.50
C ALA A 46 18.78 -0.92 12.25
N ALA A 47 17.85 -0.75 13.19
CA ALA A 47 16.47 -1.24 13.08
C ALA A 47 15.74 -0.59 11.91
N PHE A 48 15.80 0.75 11.78
CA PHE A 48 15.17 1.47 10.68
C PHE A 48 15.76 1.06 9.33
N ASN A 49 17.10 0.99 9.20
CA ASN A 49 17.77 0.51 7.99
C ASN A 49 17.36 -0.92 7.61
N SER A 50 17.16 -1.80 8.61
CA SER A 50 16.71 -3.18 8.39
C SER A 50 15.27 -3.23 7.87
N ILE A 51 14.38 -2.42 8.46
CA ILE A 51 12.98 -2.29 8.02
C ILE A 51 12.91 -1.73 6.59
N GLU A 52 13.66 -0.67 6.31
CA GLU A 52 13.70 -0.03 5.00
C GLU A 52 14.19 -1.00 3.91
N LYS A 53 15.27 -1.75 4.16
CA LYS A 53 15.75 -2.79 3.24
C LYS A 53 14.70 -3.85 2.95
N LYS A 54 13.95 -4.29 3.98
CA LYS A 54 12.87 -5.27 3.80
C LYS A 54 11.71 -4.70 2.98
N ILE A 55 11.36 -3.43 3.17
CA ILE A 55 10.31 -2.74 2.39
C ILE A 55 10.75 -2.54 0.94
N GLN A 56 12.02 -2.22 0.70
CA GLN A 56 12.57 -2.13 -0.64
C GLN A 56 12.49 -3.48 -1.36
N LEU A 57 12.96 -4.55 -0.71
CA LEU A 57 12.85 -5.91 -1.24
C LEU A 57 11.40 -6.31 -1.50
N LEU A 58 10.50 -5.94 -0.59
CA LEU A 58 9.05 -6.13 -0.73
C LEU A 58 8.51 -5.43 -1.96
N LYS A 59 8.88 -4.15 -2.18
CA LYS A 59 8.49 -3.37 -3.37
C LYS A 59 8.95 -4.08 -4.64
N ASP A 60 10.23 -4.43 -4.71
CA ASP A 60 10.83 -5.00 -5.92
C ASP A 60 10.20 -6.36 -6.25
N THR A 61 9.98 -7.21 -5.23
CA THR A 61 9.39 -8.54 -5.38
C THR A 61 7.90 -8.50 -5.72
N LEU A 62 7.14 -7.59 -5.12
CA LEU A 62 5.69 -7.50 -5.33
C LEU A 62 5.29 -6.65 -6.52
N SER A 63 6.19 -5.85 -7.10
CA SER A 63 5.88 -4.94 -8.19
C SER A 63 5.16 -5.59 -9.37
N VAL A 64 5.65 -6.74 -9.84
CA VAL A 64 5.08 -7.52 -10.94
C VAL A 64 3.82 -8.29 -10.51
N PRO A 65 3.80 -9.04 -9.39
CA PRO A 65 2.58 -9.68 -8.89
C PRO A 65 1.41 -8.71 -8.68
N LEU A 66 1.66 -7.55 -8.09
CA LEU A 66 0.63 -6.52 -7.85
C LEU A 66 0.03 -6.02 -9.16
N PHE A 67 0.86 -5.83 -10.19
CA PHE A 67 0.40 -5.44 -11.51
C PHE A 67 -0.49 -6.51 -12.16
N MET A 68 -0.07 -7.77 -12.12
CA MET A 68 -0.84 -8.89 -12.68
C MET A 68 -2.19 -9.06 -11.98
N MET A 69 -2.24 -8.92 -10.64
CA MET A 69 -3.49 -8.98 -9.87
C MET A 69 -4.43 -7.81 -10.22
N LEU A 70 -3.87 -6.62 -10.38
CA LEU A 70 -4.63 -5.41 -10.70
C LEU A 70 -5.26 -5.50 -12.10
N ILE A 71 -4.48 -5.93 -13.10
CA ILE A 71 -5.02 -6.24 -14.44
C ILE A 71 -6.12 -7.30 -14.35
N SER A 72 -5.90 -8.39 -13.59
CA SER A 72 -6.93 -9.42 -13.41
C SER A 72 -8.21 -8.85 -12.80
N GLY A 73 -8.11 -7.90 -11.87
CA GLY A 73 -9.26 -7.21 -11.27
C GLY A 73 -10.05 -6.40 -12.32
N PHE A 74 -9.36 -5.61 -13.14
CA PHE A 74 -10.01 -4.85 -14.22
C PHE A 74 -10.63 -5.76 -15.29
N LEU A 75 -9.91 -6.80 -15.72
CA LEU A 75 -10.42 -7.75 -16.73
C LEU A 75 -11.68 -8.47 -16.25
N ASN A 76 -11.71 -8.93 -14.99
CA ASN A 76 -12.91 -9.54 -14.41
C ASN A 76 -14.10 -8.56 -14.38
N PHE A 77 -13.84 -7.28 -14.10
CA PHE A 77 -14.88 -6.27 -14.10
C PHE A 77 -15.43 -6.03 -15.52
N TYR A 78 -14.57 -5.80 -16.50
CA TYR A 78 -15.01 -5.59 -17.89
C TYR A 78 -15.67 -6.82 -18.51
N ALA A 79 -15.20 -8.04 -18.18
CA ALA A 79 -15.84 -9.28 -18.60
C ALA A 79 -17.27 -9.39 -18.05
N SER A 80 -17.50 -9.00 -16.80
CA SER A 80 -18.84 -8.95 -16.23
C SER A 80 -19.75 -7.96 -16.96
N ILE A 81 -19.24 -6.77 -17.31
CA ILE A 81 -20.02 -5.80 -18.09
C ILE A 81 -20.40 -6.42 -19.43
N SER A 82 -19.44 -7.02 -20.14
CA SER A 82 -19.68 -7.65 -21.44
C SER A 82 -20.71 -8.79 -21.36
N ASN A 83 -20.66 -9.62 -20.32
CA ASN A 83 -21.54 -10.78 -20.18
C ASN A 83 -22.99 -10.41 -19.82
N TYR A 84 -23.22 -9.28 -19.17
CA TYR A 84 -24.57 -8.79 -18.85
C TYR A 84 -25.43 -8.55 -20.10
N TYR A 85 -24.80 -8.35 -21.27
CA TYR A 85 -25.47 -8.01 -22.53
C TYR A 85 -25.57 -9.18 -23.53
N LEU A 86 -25.31 -10.43 -23.12
CA LEU A 86 -25.61 -11.60 -23.96
C LEU A 86 -27.13 -11.84 -24.00
N PRO A 87 -27.73 -12.05 -25.19
CA PRO A 87 -29.18 -12.07 -25.38
C PRO A 87 -29.90 -13.30 -24.78
N GLU A 88 -29.17 -14.33 -24.35
CA GLU A 88 -29.73 -15.54 -23.75
C GLU A 88 -29.66 -15.48 -22.22
N PHE A 89 -30.72 -14.93 -21.61
CA PHE A 89 -30.82 -14.70 -20.17
C PHE A 89 -31.14 -16.00 -19.40
N ALA A 90 -30.11 -16.77 -19.09
CA ALA A 90 -30.21 -17.79 -18.06
C ALA A 90 -29.78 -17.21 -16.70
N PRO A 91 -30.54 -17.45 -15.60
CA PRO A 91 -30.26 -16.84 -14.30
C PRO A 91 -28.87 -17.17 -13.73
N HIS A 92 -28.27 -18.29 -14.16
CA HIS A 92 -26.91 -18.66 -13.77
C HIS A 92 -25.84 -17.72 -14.36
N LEU A 93 -26.05 -17.16 -15.56
CA LEU A 93 -25.12 -16.22 -16.21
C LEU A 93 -25.13 -14.84 -15.53
N VAL A 94 -26.30 -14.40 -15.06
CA VAL A 94 -26.42 -13.14 -14.29
C VAL A 94 -25.69 -13.25 -12.95
N LEU A 95 -25.86 -14.38 -12.25
CA LEU A 95 -25.18 -14.63 -10.99
C LEU A 95 -23.65 -14.66 -11.19
N GLU A 96 -23.18 -15.32 -12.24
CA GLU A 96 -21.75 -15.38 -12.57
C GLU A 96 -21.17 -14.00 -12.88
N ALA A 97 -21.88 -13.18 -13.67
CA ALA A 97 -21.48 -11.81 -13.97
C ALA A 97 -21.36 -10.98 -12.67
N VAL A 98 -22.39 -10.98 -11.82
CA VAL A 98 -22.36 -10.26 -10.54
C VAL A 98 -21.20 -10.72 -9.65
N CYS A 99 -20.96 -12.03 -9.56
CA CYS A 99 -19.82 -12.58 -8.81
C CYS A 99 -18.47 -12.11 -9.37
N ASN A 100 -18.31 -12.05 -10.70
CA ASN A 100 -17.09 -11.58 -11.34
C ASN A 100 -16.86 -10.07 -11.14
N ALA A 101 -17.90 -9.24 -11.23
CA ALA A 101 -17.82 -7.82 -10.92
C ALA A 101 -17.41 -7.58 -9.45
N LEU A 102 -18.08 -8.25 -8.51
CA LEU A 102 -17.74 -8.16 -7.09
C LEU A 102 -16.31 -8.60 -6.82
N THR A 103 -15.86 -9.69 -7.47
CA THR A 103 -14.49 -10.16 -7.36
C THR A 103 -13.49 -9.12 -7.85
N GLY A 104 -13.73 -8.50 -9.01
CA GLY A 104 -12.88 -7.42 -9.54
C GLY A 104 -12.79 -6.22 -8.57
N VAL A 105 -13.93 -5.79 -8.01
CA VAL A 105 -14.00 -4.71 -7.01
C VAL A 105 -13.22 -5.06 -5.75
N VAL A 106 -13.42 -6.26 -5.20
CA VAL A 106 -12.72 -6.72 -4.00
C VAL A 106 -11.20 -6.77 -4.24
N ILE A 107 -10.77 -7.25 -5.41
CA ILE A 107 -9.34 -7.29 -5.77
C ILE A 107 -8.76 -5.88 -5.80
N ILE A 108 -9.35 -4.94 -6.56
CA ILE A 108 -8.83 -3.58 -6.70
C ILE A 108 -8.81 -2.83 -5.35
N THR A 109 -9.89 -2.95 -4.57
CA THR A 109 -10.02 -2.26 -3.29
C THR A 109 -9.06 -2.80 -2.24
N SER A 110 -9.02 -4.12 -2.04
CA SER A 110 -8.15 -4.73 -1.04
C SER A 110 -6.68 -4.49 -1.36
N LEU A 111 -6.27 -4.64 -2.62
CA LEU A 111 -4.90 -4.43 -3.05
C LEU A 111 -4.45 -3.00 -2.80
N THR A 112 -5.27 -2.02 -3.15
CA THR A 112 -4.94 -0.60 -2.98
C THR A 112 -4.88 -0.21 -1.50
N LEU A 113 -5.87 -0.64 -0.70
CA LEU A 113 -5.92 -0.33 0.73
C LEU A 113 -4.77 -0.99 1.51
N CYS A 114 -4.42 -2.23 1.20
CA CYS A 114 -3.32 -2.91 1.87
C CYS A 114 -1.97 -2.33 1.43
N SER A 115 -1.82 -2.00 0.15
CA SER A 115 -0.57 -1.44 -0.38
C SER A 115 -0.35 0.02 0.07
N SER A 116 -1.40 0.82 0.27
CA SER A 116 -1.23 2.21 0.72
C SER A 116 -0.84 2.33 2.20
N LYS A 117 -1.08 1.31 3.02
CA LYS A 117 -0.74 1.33 4.46
C LYS A 117 0.76 1.39 4.74
N VAL A 118 1.58 0.77 3.89
CA VAL A 118 3.04 0.78 4.03
C VAL A 118 3.61 2.22 3.94
N PRO A 119 3.40 2.97 2.85
CA PRO A 119 3.88 4.35 2.77
C PRO A 119 3.19 5.27 3.79
N GLU A 120 1.92 5.03 4.14
CA GLU A 120 1.25 5.79 5.21
C GLU A 120 1.92 5.63 6.57
N ASN A 121 2.32 4.40 6.93
CA ASN A 121 3.00 4.17 8.20
C ASN A 121 4.44 4.70 8.18
N MET A 122 5.14 4.63 7.04
CA MET A 122 6.45 5.30 6.90
C MET A 122 6.35 6.83 7.07
N LEU A 123 5.30 7.46 6.52
CA LEU A 123 5.04 8.89 6.74
C LEU A 123 4.79 9.23 8.21
N LYS A 124 4.11 8.36 8.95
CA LYS A 124 3.93 8.54 10.40
C LYS A 124 5.25 8.48 11.14
N ILE A 125 6.11 7.50 10.84
CA ILE A 125 7.44 7.39 11.44
C ILE A 125 8.26 8.66 11.18
N LYS A 126 8.23 9.17 9.95
CA LYS A 126 8.89 10.44 9.60
C LYS A 126 8.36 11.61 10.42
N LYS A 127 7.05 11.72 10.59
CA LYS A 127 6.43 12.73 11.46
C LYS A 127 6.87 12.60 12.91
N THR A 128 6.91 11.37 13.44
CA THR A 128 7.37 11.11 14.81
C THR A 128 8.84 11.43 14.99
N PHE A 129 9.70 11.17 13.99
CA PHE A 129 11.09 11.65 14.00
C PHE A 129 11.17 13.17 14.05
N GLY A 130 10.38 13.89 13.25
CA GLY A 130 10.29 15.35 13.29
C GLY A 130 9.91 15.87 14.68
N GLU A 131 8.89 15.29 15.30
CA GLU A 131 8.47 15.63 16.67
C GLU A 131 9.56 15.35 17.71
N LEU A 132 10.34 14.27 17.54
CA LEU A 132 11.46 13.94 18.41
C LEU A 132 12.60 14.95 18.28
N ILE A 133 12.91 15.38 17.04
CA ILE A 133 13.96 16.37 16.75
C ILE A 133 13.62 17.71 17.40
N GLU A 134 12.37 18.18 17.27
CA GLU A 134 11.91 19.43 17.89
C GLU A 134 12.09 19.38 19.41
N LYS A 135 11.68 18.28 20.06
CA LYS A 135 11.87 18.08 21.51
C LYS A 135 13.35 18.05 21.91
N TYR A 136 14.20 17.40 21.11
CA TYR A 136 15.63 17.28 21.39
C TYR A 136 16.36 18.62 21.25
N GLN A 137 16.03 19.42 20.23
CA GLN A 137 16.57 20.77 20.03
C GLN A 137 16.23 21.71 21.21
N LEU A 138 15.02 21.59 21.77
CA LEU A 138 14.60 22.37 22.94
C LEU A 138 15.42 22.06 24.20
N MET A 139 15.98 20.85 24.32
CA MET A 139 16.79 20.43 25.47
C MET A 139 18.27 20.83 25.38
N LYS A 140 18.72 21.52 24.30
CA LYS A 140 20.14 21.88 24.06
C LYS A 140 21.11 20.70 24.12
N ASN A 141 20.65 19.50 23.75
CA ASN A 141 21.49 18.32 23.72
C ASN A 141 22.29 18.21 22.39
N SER A 142 23.39 17.45 22.44
CA SER A 142 24.36 17.12 21.39
C SER A 142 23.92 17.34 19.92
N GLU A 143 24.62 18.23 19.19
CA GLU A 143 24.41 18.50 17.75
C GLU A 143 24.56 17.26 16.86
N LYS A 144 25.38 16.29 17.28
CA LYS A 144 25.65 15.08 16.48
C LYS A 144 24.43 14.16 16.41
N GLU A 145 23.70 14.01 17.49
CA GLU A 145 22.53 13.10 17.56
C GLU A 145 21.34 13.68 16.79
N ILE A 146 21.14 15.00 16.87
CA ILE A 146 20.16 15.74 16.08
C ILE A 146 20.40 15.53 14.59
N TYR A 147 21.66 15.64 14.13
CA TYR A 147 22.01 15.45 12.73
C TYR A 147 21.59 14.07 12.18
N PHE A 148 21.71 13.01 12.98
CA PHE A 148 21.30 11.67 12.56
C PHE A 148 19.78 11.50 12.52
N LEU A 149 19.06 12.02 13.51
CA LEU A 149 17.60 12.04 13.50
C LEU A 149 17.07 12.80 12.29
N GLU A 150 17.63 13.97 12.00
CA GLU A 150 17.30 14.73 10.78
C GLU A 150 17.60 13.93 9.51
N ARG A 151 18.71 13.19 9.49
CA ARG A 151 19.05 12.33 8.35
C ARG A 151 18.05 11.19 8.16
N LEU A 152 17.52 10.62 9.25
CA LEU A 152 16.46 9.59 9.18
C LEU A 152 15.13 10.19 8.73
N GLU A 153 14.75 11.35 9.27
CA GLU A 153 13.56 12.08 8.85
C GLU A 153 13.62 12.43 7.37
N LYS A 154 14.76 12.91 6.87
CA LYS A 154 14.93 13.32 5.46
C LYS A 154 14.89 12.15 4.46
N ARG A 155 14.87 10.89 4.89
CA ARG A 155 14.75 9.76 3.96
C ARG A 155 13.41 9.74 3.22
N ASP A 156 13.47 9.19 2.02
CA ASP A 156 12.33 9.08 1.13
C ASP A 156 11.37 7.97 1.57
N VAL A 157 10.08 8.20 1.34
CA VAL A 157 9.05 7.20 1.62
C VAL A 157 9.01 6.22 0.46
N ILE A 158 9.15 4.93 0.78
CA ILE A 158 9.05 3.87 -0.21
C ILE A 158 7.58 3.61 -0.52
N TYR A 159 7.15 4.00 -1.72
CA TYR A 159 5.85 3.65 -2.24
C TYR A 159 5.88 2.29 -2.91
N LEU A 160 4.89 1.45 -2.57
CA LEU A 160 4.63 0.24 -3.34
C LEU A 160 4.12 0.64 -4.72
N THR A 161 4.69 0.01 -5.75
CA THR A 161 4.33 0.25 -7.13
C THR A 161 3.85 -1.03 -7.80
N ALA A 162 2.97 -0.89 -8.78
CA ALA A 162 2.67 -1.95 -9.73
C ALA A 162 3.51 -1.68 -10.99
N TRP A 163 4.59 -2.46 -11.15
CA TRP A 163 5.56 -2.32 -12.25
C TRP A 163 6.07 -0.87 -12.46
N ASP A 164 6.20 -0.08 -11.39
CA ASP A 164 6.54 1.36 -11.44
C ASP A 164 5.64 2.24 -12.33
N ILE A 165 4.54 1.71 -12.86
CA ILE A 165 3.53 2.45 -13.63
C ILE A 165 2.50 3.06 -12.69
N ILE A 166 2.09 2.30 -11.67
CA ILE A 166 1.04 2.70 -10.73
C ILE A 166 1.63 2.78 -9.34
N TYR A 167 1.47 3.93 -8.68
CA TYR A 167 1.78 4.11 -7.27
C TYR A 167 0.54 3.85 -6.43
N PHE A 168 0.62 2.93 -5.48
CA PHE A 168 -0.52 2.60 -4.61
C PHE A 168 -0.76 3.71 -3.58
N LYS A 169 -1.56 4.70 -3.98
CA LYS A 169 -2.12 5.75 -3.12
C LYS A 169 -3.62 5.51 -2.96
N LYS A 170 -4.23 5.98 -1.86
CA LYS A 170 -5.69 5.94 -1.70
C LYS A 170 -6.43 6.62 -2.85
N THR A 171 -5.85 7.68 -3.43
CA THR A 171 -6.38 8.40 -4.59
C THR A 171 -6.45 7.52 -5.85
N PHE A 172 -5.65 6.46 -5.95
CA PHE A 172 -5.72 5.51 -7.06
C PHE A 172 -7.09 4.83 -7.15
N LEU A 173 -7.77 4.58 -6.03
CA LEU A 173 -9.11 4.00 -6.05
C LEU A 173 -10.08 4.86 -6.84
N LEU A 174 -10.04 6.18 -6.63
CA LEU A 174 -10.93 7.11 -7.31
C LEU A 174 -10.67 7.09 -8.83
N SER A 175 -9.41 7.06 -9.24
CA SER A 175 -9.02 6.92 -10.65
C SER A 175 -9.43 5.56 -11.24
N ALA A 176 -9.25 4.47 -10.50
CA ALA A 176 -9.60 3.12 -10.93
C ALA A 176 -11.11 2.96 -11.14
N PHE A 177 -11.93 3.39 -10.16
CA PHE A 177 -13.38 3.38 -10.28
C PHE A 177 -13.88 4.37 -11.34
N GLY A 178 -13.25 5.54 -11.46
CA GLY A 178 -13.54 6.50 -12.53
C GLY A 178 -13.32 5.88 -13.92
N ALA A 179 -12.17 5.23 -14.14
CA ALA A 179 -11.88 4.53 -15.38
C ALA A 179 -12.91 3.44 -15.68
N VAL A 180 -13.19 2.59 -14.69
CA VAL A 180 -14.21 1.54 -14.79
C VAL A 180 -15.58 2.11 -15.17
N PHE A 181 -16.00 3.22 -14.56
CA PHE A 181 -17.27 3.86 -14.85
C PHE A 181 -17.29 4.46 -16.26
N THR A 182 -16.25 5.21 -16.64
CA THR A 182 -16.16 5.84 -17.97
C THR A 182 -16.13 4.79 -19.08
N TYR A 183 -15.23 3.80 -19.00
CA TYR A 183 -15.13 2.75 -20.00
C TYR A 183 -16.33 1.80 -19.98
N GLY A 184 -16.90 1.55 -18.80
CA GLY A 184 -18.15 0.81 -18.67
C GLY A 184 -19.28 1.50 -19.43
N LEU A 185 -19.50 2.81 -19.20
CA LEU A 185 -20.51 3.58 -19.93
C LEU A 185 -20.26 3.63 -21.44
N ILE A 186 -19.01 3.74 -21.86
CA ILE A 186 -18.62 3.69 -23.28
C ILE A 186 -19.03 2.34 -23.89
N ILE A 187 -18.72 1.22 -23.23
CA ILE A 187 -19.10 -0.11 -23.69
C ILE A 187 -20.63 -0.24 -23.80
N VAL A 188 -21.37 0.36 -22.85
CA VAL A 188 -22.83 0.37 -22.86
C VAL A 188 -23.40 1.23 -24.00
N HIS A 189 -22.76 2.36 -24.33
CA HIS A 189 -23.25 3.29 -25.37
C HIS A 189 -22.81 2.94 -26.79
N LEU A 190 -21.73 2.17 -26.96
CA LEU A 190 -21.25 1.74 -28.29
C LEU A 190 -22.10 0.62 -28.92
N ARG A 191 -23.14 0.17 -28.23
CA ARG A 191 -24.02 -0.93 -28.66
C ARG A 191 -25.47 -0.55 -28.47
#